data_AF-A0A6C2DUU8-F1
#
_entry.id   AF-A0A6C2DUU8-F1
#
_cell.length_a   1.000
_cell.length_b   1.000
_cell.length_c   1.000
_cell.angle_alpha   90.00
_cell.angle_beta   90.00
_cell.angle_gamma   90.00
#
_symmetry.space_group_name_H-M   'P 1'
#
loop_
_entity.id
_entity.type
_entity.pdbx_description
1 polymer ?
#
loop_
_entity_poly.entity_id
_entity_poly.type
_entity_poly.pdbx_seq_one_letter_code
_entity_poly.pdbx_strand_id
1 'polypeptide(L)'
;MSKKAKVSKLLVIDASIARSCGAPNATFPTSKNCRDFLNAVLTICHRMVLTDDIKEEWDKHQSIYAKRWRSSMVAKRKVEYRPDIAFDQKLRDRLDKVAESDKPREAMWKDCHLLEAAIATDKIVISLDEKARNPFDKAAQSIKELNEITWVNPDRPEEKALIWLENGATQEKQRQLGH
;
A
#
# COMPACT_ATOMS: atom_id res chain seq x y z
N MET A 1 -8.38 28.22 -16.13
CA MET A 1 -8.47 26.75 -16.16
C MET A 1 -8.96 26.28 -14.79
N SER A 2 -10.14 25.70 -14.70
CA SER A 2 -10.70 25.24 -13.43
C SER A 2 -9.85 24.09 -12.88
N LYS A 3 -9.24 24.24 -11.70
CA LYS A 3 -8.59 23.12 -11.00
C LYS A 3 -9.69 22.10 -10.71
N LYS A 4 -9.74 20.99 -11.47
CA LYS A 4 -10.52 19.81 -11.06
C LYS A 4 -10.17 19.52 -9.61
N ALA A 5 -11.19 19.45 -8.74
CA ALA A 5 -10.99 19.02 -7.37
C ALA A 5 -10.35 17.62 -7.41
N LYS A 6 -9.15 17.47 -6.83
CA LYS A 6 -8.46 16.16 -6.78
C LYS A 6 -9.33 15.23 -5.96
N VAL A 7 -9.80 14.15 -6.58
CA VAL A 7 -10.65 13.13 -5.95
C VAL A 7 -9.81 12.42 -4.89
N SER A 8 -10.34 12.34 -3.67
CA SER A 8 -9.70 11.58 -2.59
C SER A 8 -9.60 10.10 -2.99
N LYS A 9 -8.49 9.46 -2.60
CA LYS A 9 -8.21 8.05 -2.88
C LYS A 9 -8.06 7.25 -1.59
N LEU A 10 -8.45 5.99 -1.65
CA LEU A 10 -8.26 4.96 -0.65
C LEU A 10 -6.93 4.25 -0.92
N LEU A 11 -5.99 4.35 0.02
CA LEU A 11 -4.66 3.78 -0.09
C LEU A 11 -4.54 2.60 0.87
N VAL A 12 -4.16 1.43 0.37
CA VAL A 12 -3.71 0.31 1.22
C VAL A 12 -2.26 0.58 1.59
N ILE A 13 -1.99 0.89 2.86
CA ILE A 13 -0.64 1.20 3.34
C ILE A 13 -0.15 0.03 4.19
N ASP A 14 0.86 -0.66 3.68
CA ASP A 14 1.50 -1.80 4.33
C ASP A 14 2.17 -1.38 5.67
N ALA A 15 2.11 -2.29 6.65
CA ALA A 15 2.83 -2.16 7.91
C ALA A 15 4.36 -2.03 7.73
N SER A 16 4.93 -2.45 6.59
CA SER A 16 6.34 -2.18 6.27
C SER A 16 6.68 -0.68 6.26
N ILE A 17 5.76 0.17 5.79
CA ILE A 17 5.87 1.65 5.82
C ILE A 17 5.77 2.15 7.27
N ALA A 18 4.77 1.65 8.00
CA ALA A 18 4.51 2.02 9.39
C ALA A 18 5.69 1.68 10.31
N ARG A 19 6.32 0.53 10.08
CA ARG A 19 7.50 0.06 10.80
C ARG A 19 8.73 0.90 10.49
N SER A 20 8.97 1.17 9.20
CA SER A 20 10.21 1.81 8.75
C SER A 20 10.24 3.32 8.95
N CYS A 21 9.07 3.98 9.04
CA CYS A 21 9.01 5.42 9.25
C CYS A 21 9.67 5.85 10.57
N GLY A 22 10.63 6.76 10.48
CA GLY A 22 11.41 7.23 11.63
C GLY A 22 10.74 8.38 12.36
N ALA A 23 11.25 8.69 13.56
CA ALA A 23 10.95 9.93 14.25
C ALA A 23 11.45 11.16 13.43
N PRO A 24 11.00 12.39 13.73
CA PRO A 24 11.37 13.58 12.96
C PRO A 24 12.88 13.83 12.80
N ASN A 25 13.69 13.40 13.77
CA ASN A 25 15.15 13.51 13.76
C ASN A 25 15.86 12.34 13.05
N ALA A 26 15.12 11.33 12.58
CA ALA A 26 15.73 10.21 11.86
C ALA A 26 16.32 10.67 10.53
N THR A 27 17.59 10.34 10.32
CA THR A 27 18.39 10.72 9.14
C THR A 27 18.49 9.62 8.09
N PHE A 28 18.19 8.36 8.45
CA PHE A 28 18.26 7.24 7.52
C PHE A 28 17.25 7.44 6.36
N PRO A 29 17.66 7.30 5.08
CA PRO A 29 16.83 7.64 3.92
C PRO A 29 15.45 6.98 3.93
N THR A 30 15.36 5.67 4.10
CA THR A 30 14.09 4.93 4.14
C THR A 30 13.16 5.46 5.23
N SER A 31 13.71 5.74 6.41
CA SER A 31 12.94 6.26 7.54
C SER A 31 12.38 7.66 7.27
N LYS A 32 13.16 8.51 6.61
CA LYS A 32 12.73 9.83 6.16
C LYS A 32 11.67 9.71 5.05
N ASN A 33 11.93 8.92 4.02
CA ASN A 33 11.04 8.77 2.86
C ASN A 33 9.66 8.24 3.28
N CYS A 34 9.61 7.20 4.13
CA CYS A 34 8.34 6.68 4.66
C CYS A 34 7.60 7.72 5.52
N ARG A 35 8.32 8.43 6.39
CA ARG A 35 7.75 9.47 7.25
C ARG A 35 7.17 10.62 6.42
N ASP A 36 7.92 11.09 5.44
CA ASP A 36 7.54 12.20 4.57
C ASP A 36 6.33 11.81 3.70
N PHE A 37 6.28 10.56 3.21
CA PHE A 37 5.11 10.01 2.53
C PHE A 37 3.86 9.97 3.43
N LEU A 38 3.97 9.43 4.65
CA LEU A 38 2.86 9.42 5.59
C LEU A 38 2.38 10.84 5.91
N ASN A 39 3.29 11.80 6.12
CA ASN A 39 2.92 13.20 6.33
C ASN A 39 2.19 13.81 5.14
N ALA A 40 2.62 13.49 3.91
CA ALA A 40 1.94 13.92 2.71
C ALA A 40 0.51 13.35 2.65
N VAL A 41 0.31 12.05 2.94
CA VAL A 41 -1.04 11.46 3.04
C VAL A 41 -1.90 12.15 4.10
N LEU A 42 -1.34 12.44 5.28
CA LEU A 42 -2.06 13.13 6.36
C LEU A 42 -2.47 14.56 5.97
N THR A 43 -1.65 15.23 5.16
CA THR A 43 -1.86 16.62 4.74
C THR A 43 -2.83 16.70 3.56
N ILE A 44 -2.68 15.82 2.56
CA ILE A 44 -3.49 15.74 1.35
C ILE A 44 -4.82 15.00 1.64
N CYS A 45 -5.84 15.14 0.81
CA CYS A 45 -7.17 14.57 1.05
C CYS A 45 -7.28 13.03 0.98
N HIS A 46 -6.20 12.29 0.73
CA HIS A 46 -6.24 10.82 0.65
C HIS A 46 -6.49 10.16 2.02
N ARG A 47 -6.98 8.93 1.99
CA ARG A 47 -7.40 8.15 3.16
C ARG A 47 -6.73 6.79 3.14
N MET A 48 -6.49 6.22 4.32
CA MET A 48 -5.94 4.89 4.47
C MET A 48 -7.08 3.87 4.58
N VAL A 49 -6.97 2.74 3.88
CA VAL A 49 -7.82 1.57 4.08
C VAL A 49 -7.31 0.77 5.26
N LEU A 50 -8.21 0.34 6.13
CA LEU A 50 -7.89 -0.53 7.26
C LEU A 50 -8.87 -1.71 7.27
N THR A 51 -8.36 -2.92 7.06
CA THR A 51 -9.07 -4.19 7.34
C THR A 51 -8.60 -4.73 8.69
N ASP A 52 -9.19 -5.83 9.17
CA ASP A 52 -8.74 -6.46 10.42
C ASP A 52 -7.29 -6.97 10.31
N ASP A 53 -6.94 -7.63 9.20
CA ASP A 53 -5.57 -8.12 8.96
C ASP A 53 -4.55 -6.98 8.89
N ILE A 54 -4.84 -5.92 8.13
CA ILE A 54 -3.95 -4.75 8.03
C ILE A 54 -3.81 -4.08 9.41
N LYS A 55 -4.92 -4.00 10.17
CA LYS A 55 -4.89 -3.42 11.51
C LYS A 55 -4.02 -4.24 12.45
N GLU A 56 -4.14 -5.57 12.43
CA GLU A 56 -3.33 -6.46 13.26
C GLU A 56 -1.84 -6.32 12.94
N GLU A 57 -1.48 -6.31 11.65
CA GLU A 57 -0.09 -6.10 11.24
C GLU A 57 0.45 -4.74 11.68
N TRP A 58 -0.34 -3.68 11.51
CA TRP A 58 0.03 -2.35 12.01
C TRP A 58 0.19 -2.37 13.53
N ASP A 59 -0.72 -2.99 14.28
CA ASP A 59 -0.65 -3.04 15.73
C ASP A 59 0.61 -3.77 16.22
N LYS A 60 1.05 -4.79 15.48
CA LYS A 60 2.26 -5.57 15.77
C LYS A 60 3.57 -4.87 15.37
N HIS A 61 3.57 -4.10 14.28
CA HIS A 61 4.81 -3.63 13.65
C HIS A 61 5.00 -2.11 13.58
N GLN A 62 3.96 -1.30 13.82
CA GLN A 62 4.05 0.16 13.68
C GLN A 62 5.06 0.77 14.65
N SER A 63 5.81 1.78 14.18
CA SER A 63 6.62 2.60 15.07
C SER A 63 5.74 3.49 15.97
N ILE A 64 6.32 4.05 17.04
CA ILE A 64 5.64 5.04 17.89
C ILE A 64 5.15 6.23 17.04
N TYR A 65 5.94 6.62 16.04
CA TYR A 65 5.59 7.68 15.10
C TYR A 65 4.35 7.29 14.28
N ALA A 66 4.36 6.12 13.64
CA ALA A 66 3.22 5.62 12.87
C ALA A 66 1.94 5.50 13.71
N LYS A 67 2.04 5.09 14.98
CA LYS A 67 0.88 5.05 15.89
C LYS A 67 0.25 6.43 16.11
N ARG A 68 1.08 7.46 16.32
CA ARG A 68 0.62 8.86 16.46
C ARG A 68 0.02 9.39 15.16
N TRP A 69 0.67 9.06 14.04
CA TRP A 69 0.18 9.39 12.71
C TRP A 69 -1.20 8.77 12.45
N ARG A 70 -1.37 7.47 12.72
CA ARG A 70 -2.66 6.76 12.55
C ARG A 70 -3.74 7.36 13.43
N SER A 71 -3.42 7.72 14.68
CA SER A 71 -4.35 8.43 15.57
C SER A 71 -4.81 9.78 14.99
N SER A 72 -3.89 10.51 14.34
CA SER A 72 -4.20 11.76 13.66
C SER A 72 -5.07 11.55 12.41
N MET A 73 -4.85 10.47 11.66
CA MET A 73 -5.71 10.07 10.54
C MET A 73 -7.13 9.76 11.01
N VAL A 74 -7.29 9.01 12.11
CA VAL A 74 -8.61 8.73 12.72
C VAL A 74 -9.32 10.02 13.15
N ALA A 75 -8.62 10.89 13.88
CA ALA A 75 -9.20 12.17 14.33
C ALA A 75 -9.65 13.06 13.15
N LYS A 76 -8.96 12.98 12.01
CA LYS A 76 -9.31 13.69 10.77
C LYS A 76 -10.28 12.92 9.86
N ARG A 77 -10.82 11.77 10.30
CA ARG A 77 -11.71 10.89 9.51
C ARG A 77 -11.09 10.44 8.17
N LYS A 78 -9.79 10.18 8.18
CA LYS A 78 -9.00 9.72 7.01
C LYS A 78 -8.64 8.23 7.07
N VAL A 79 -9.29 7.47 7.94
CA VAL A 79 -9.20 6.00 7.95
C VAL A 79 -10.56 5.47 7.51
N GLU A 80 -10.55 4.67 6.46
CA GLU A 80 -11.71 3.92 5.97
C GLU A 80 -11.60 2.49 6.48
N TYR A 81 -12.33 2.18 7.56
CA TYR A 81 -12.33 0.83 8.12
C TYR A 81 -13.30 -0.05 7.34
N ARG A 82 -12.78 -1.15 6.78
CA ARG A 82 -13.49 -2.07 5.86
C ARG A 82 -13.43 -3.51 6.40
N PRO A 83 -14.18 -3.82 7.47
CA PRO A 83 -14.25 -5.18 8.03
C PRO A 83 -15.00 -6.16 7.13
N ASP A 84 -15.70 -5.64 6.11
CA ASP A 84 -16.40 -6.43 5.09
C ASP A 84 -15.45 -7.03 4.05
N ILE A 85 -14.22 -6.53 3.94
CA ILE A 85 -13.20 -7.11 3.07
C ILE A 85 -12.64 -8.34 3.80
N ALA A 86 -13.07 -9.51 3.34
CA ALA A 86 -12.66 -10.78 3.89
C ALA A 86 -11.61 -11.46 2.99
N PHE A 87 -10.98 -12.48 3.58
CA PHE A 87 -10.12 -13.45 2.91
C PHE A 87 -10.76 -14.01 1.62
N ASP A 88 -10.05 -13.93 0.50
CA ASP A 88 -10.47 -14.45 -0.80
C ASP A 88 -9.69 -15.73 -1.15
N GLN A 89 -10.29 -16.87 -0.82
CA GLN A 89 -9.74 -18.19 -1.15
C GLN A 89 -9.49 -18.36 -2.66
N LYS A 90 -10.35 -17.79 -3.53
CA LYS A 90 -10.21 -17.96 -4.98
C LYS A 90 -9.03 -17.17 -5.53
N LEU A 91 -8.73 -16.00 -4.97
CA LEU A 91 -7.51 -15.26 -5.30
C LEU A 91 -6.28 -16.05 -4.87
N ARG A 92 -6.26 -16.54 -3.63
CA ARG A 92 -5.13 -17.30 -3.07
C ARG A 92 -4.88 -18.61 -3.81
N ASP A 93 -5.93 -19.34 -4.19
CA ASP A 93 -5.80 -20.56 -5.01
C ASP A 93 -5.19 -20.26 -6.40
N ARG A 94 -5.51 -19.10 -6.98
CA ARG A 94 -4.91 -18.67 -8.25
C ARG A 94 -3.45 -18.28 -8.08
N LEU A 95 -3.11 -17.59 -6.98
CA LEU A 95 -1.73 -17.27 -6.63
C LEU A 95 -0.89 -18.55 -6.42
N ASP A 96 -1.44 -19.55 -5.74
CA ASP A 96 -0.79 -20.84 -5.55
C ASP A 96 -0.49 -21.57 -6.85
N LYS A 97 -1.41 -21.51 -7.83
CA LYS A 97 -1.22 -22.14 -9.14
C LYS A 97 -0.13 -21.49 -10.00
N VAL A 98 0.16 -20.20 -9.78
CA VAL A 98 1.15 -19.45 -10.56
C VAL A 98 2.46 -19.24 -9.81
N ALA A 99 2.54 -19.65 -8.54
CA ALA A 99 3.77 -19.56 -7.77
C ALA A 99 4.85 -20.49 -8.33
N GLU A 100 6.02 -19.94 -8.64
CA GLU A 100 7.13 -20.69 -9.22
C GLU A 100 7.79 -21.68 -8.23
N SER A 101 7.67 -21.40 -6.92
CA SER A 101 8.19 -22.24 -5.83
C SER A 101 7.62 -21.79 -4.48
N ASP A 102 7.93 -22.52 -3.40
CA ASP A 102 7.43 -22.25 -2.04
C ASP A 102 7.79 -20.86 -1.53
N LYS A 103 9.00 -20.36 -1.81
CA LYS A 103 9.44 -19.06 -1.27
C LYS A 103 8.68 -17.86 -1.87
N PRO A 104 8.53 -17.71 -3.20
CA PRO A 104 7.60 -16.75 -3.80
C PRO A 104 6.15 -16.94 -3.32
N ARG A 105 5.70 -18.19 -3.17
CA ARG A 105 4.35 -18.50 -2.67
C ARG A 105 4.13 -17.94 -1.26
N GLU A 106 5.05 -18.20 -0.33
CA GLU A 106 4.99 -17.71 1.05
C GLU A 106 4.99 -16.18 1.10
N ALA A 107 5.84 -15.52 0.30
CA ALA A 107 5.86 -14.06 0.20
C ALA A 107 4.52 -13.50 -0.28
N MET A 108 3.94 -14.10 -1.33
CA MET A 108 2.61 -13.70 -1.82
C MET A 108 1.51 -13.94 -0.78
N TRP A 109 1.53 -15.09 -0.10
CA TRP A 109 0.52 -15.43 0.91
C TRP A 109 0.50 -14.46 2.07
N LYS A 110 1.70 -14.08 2.52
CA LYS A 110 1.88 -13.16 3.64
C LYS A 110 1.26 -11.80 3.34
N ASP A 111 1.41 -11.30 2.12
CA ASP A 111 1.00 -9.94 1.75
C ASP A 111 -0.26 -9.91 0.85
N CYS A 112 -0.96 -11.04 0.69
CA CYS A 112 -2.15 -11.18 -0.16
C CYS A 112 -3.34 -10.35 0.34
N HIS A 113 -3.47 -10.15 1.66
CA HIS A 113 -4.50 -9.30 2.25
C HIS A 113 -4.39 -7.84 1.81
N LEU A 114 -3.18 -7.38 1.43
CA LEU A 114 -2.99 -6.07 0.82
C LEU A 114 -3.66 -5.99 -0.56
N LEU A 115 -3.57 -7.06 -1.36
CA LEU A 115 -4.21 -7.15 -2.67
C LEU A 115 -5.73 -7.26 -2.55
N GLU A 116 -6.21 -8.09 -1.62
CA GLU A 116 -7.65 -8.23 -1.31
C GLU A 116 -8.25 -6.85 -0.98
N ALA A 117 -7.58 -6.08 -0.11
CA ALA A 117 -7.99 -4.72 0.24
C ALA A 117 -7.89 -3.75 -0.95
N ALA A 118 -6.86 -3.87 -1.79
CA ALA A 118 -6.66 -2.99 -2.93
C ALA A 118 -7.73 -3.23 -4.01
N ILE A 119 -8.01 -4.48 -4.34
CA ILE A 119 -9.03 -4.90 -5.33
C ILE A 119 -10.41 -4.39 -4.93
N ALA A 120 -10.76 -4.47 -3.65
CA ALA A 120 -12.04 -4.02 -3.10
C ALA A 120 -12.15 -2.49 -2.92
N THR A 121 -11.11 -1.72 -3.27
CA THR A 121 -11.04 -0.26 -3.11
C THR A 121 -10.52 0.42 -4.38
N ASP A 122 -9.53 1.32 -4.26
CA ASP A 122 -9.00 2.13 -5.36
C ASP A 122 -7.81 1.47 -6.09
N LYS A 123 -7.49 0.20 -5.76
CA LYS A 123 -6.42 -0.61 -6.36
C LYS A 123 -5.04 0.04 -6.23
N ILE A 124 -4.74 0.56 -5.04
CA ILE A 124 -3.46 1.22 -4.73
C ILE A 124 -2.87 0.60 -3.47
N VAL A 125 -1.65 0.05 -3.60
CA VAL A 125 -0.83 -0.48 -2.50
C VAL A 125 0.43 0.37 -2.35
N ILE A 126 0.72 0.78 -1.12
CA ILE A 126 1.97 1.44 -0.73
C ILE A 126 2.76 0.50 0.16
N SER A 127 3.92 0.03 -0.29
CA SER A 127 4.73 -0.96 0.43
C SER A 127 6.22 -0.84 0.09
N LEU A 128 7.08 -1.23 1.03
CA LEU A 128 8.52 -1.39 0.82
C LEU A 128 8.91 -2.79 0.31
N ASP A 129 7.96 -3.74 0.30
CA ASP A 129 8.27 -5.16 0.10
C ASP A 129 8.38 -5.50 -1.39
N GLU A 130 9.57 -5.25 -1.94
CA GLU A 130 9.90 -5.67 -3.31
C GLU A 130 9.97 -7.19 -3.47
N LYS A 131 10.15 -7.95 -2.37
CA LYS A 131 10.15 -9.41 -2.42
C LYS A 131 8.75 -9.97 -2.58
N ALA A 132 7.73 -9.25 -2.14
CA ALA A 132 6.32 -9.54 -2.43
C ALA A 132 5.91 -8.98 -3.80
N ARG A 133 6.32 -7.75 -4.12
CA ARG A 133 6.00 -7.11 -5.42
C ARG A 133 6.43 -7.98 -6.61
N ASN A 134 7.66 -8.50 -6.62
CA ASN A 134 8.19 -9.25 -7.75
C ASN A 134 7.36 -10.53 -8.08
N PRO A 135 7.03 -11.40 -7.12
CA PRO A 135 6.08 -12.50 -7.36
C PRO A 135 4.70 -12.04 -7.82
N PHE A 136 4.13 -10.99 -7.22
CA PHE A 136 2.82 -10.48 -7.65
C PHE A 136 2.84 -9.90 -9.06
N ASP A 137 3.93 -9.25 -9.44
CA ASP A 137 4.17 -8.71 -10.79
C ASP A 137 4.14 -9.82 -11.84
N LYS A 138 4.84 -10.92 -11.58
CA LYS A 138 4.77 -12.13 -12.42
C LYS A 138 3.37 -12.74 -12.43
N ALA A 139 2.73 -12.85 -11.27
CA ALA A 139 1.38 -13.40 -11.15
C ALA A 139 0.35 -12.57 -11.95
N ALA A 140 0.54 -11.25 -12.05
CA ALA A 140 -0.33 -10.34 -12.81
C ALA A 140 -0.34 -10.63 -14.32
N GLN A 141 0.66 -11.34 -14.86
CA GLN A 141 0.65 -11.83 -16.24
C GLN A 141 -0.46 -12.87 -16.49
N SER A 142 -0.86 -13.60 -15.43
CA SER A 142 -1.90 -14.64 -15.49
C SER A 142 -3.20 -14.24 -14.80
N ILE A 143 -3.13 -13.38 -13.78
CA ILE A 143 -4.27 -12.96 -12.95
C ILE A 143 -4.59 -11.50 -13.28
N LYS A 144 -5.54 -11.30 -14.20
CA LYS A 144 -5.85 -9.97 -14.77
C LYS A 144 -6.20 -8.91 -13.72
N GLU A 145 -6.90 -9.24 -12.65
CA GLU A 145 -7.28 -8.20 -11.66
C GLU A 145 -6.07 -7.58 -10.94
N LEU A 146 -4.92 -8.27 -10.91
CA LEU A 146 -3.69 -7.74 -10.31
C LEU A 146 -3.08 -6.65 -11.19
N ASN A 147 -3.27 -6.70 -12.50
CA ASN A 147 -2.72 -5.70 -13.43
C ASN A 147 -3.36 -4.32 -13.30
N GLU A 148 -4.45 -4.22 -12.53
CA GLU A 148 -5.12 -2.97 -12.25
C GLU A 148 -4.57 -2.32 -10.97
N ILE A 149 -3.78 -3.06 -10.18
CA ILE A 149 -3.22 -2.62 -8.91
C ILE A 149 -1.96 -1.81 -9.15
N THR A 150 -2.00 -0.54 -8.73
CA THR A 150 -0.85 0.35 -8.64
C THR A 150 -0.07 0.04 -7.36
N TRP A 151 1.19 -0.36 -7.49
CA TRP A 151 2.09 -0.61 -6.36
C TRP A 151 3.17 0.46 -6.31
N VAL A 152 3.31 1.16 -5.18
CA VAL A 152 4.27 2.25 -5.02
C VAL A 152 5.16 2.03 -3.81
N ASN A 153 6.46 2.08 -4.04
CA ASN A 153 7.46 2.10 -2.98
C ASN A 153 8.02 3.51 -2.79
N PRO A 154 7.74 4.21 -1.67
CA PRO A 154 8.21 5.58 -1.47
C PRO A 154 9.72 5.70 -1.25
N ASP A 155 10.42 4.59 -1.02
CA ASP A 155 11.89 4.58 -0.87
C ASP A 155 12.63 4.44 -2.20
N ARG A 156 11.90 4.25 -3.31
CA ARG A 156 12.46 4.22 -4.66
C ARG A 156 12.39 5.62 -5.29
N PRO A 157 13.53 6.30 -5.54
CA PRO A 157 13.52 7.64 -6.13
C PRO A 157 12.81 7.71 -7.49
N GLU A 158 12.93 6.67 -8.30
CA GLU A 158 12.30 6.50 -9.61
C GLU A 158 10.76 6.51 -9.53
N GLU A 159 10.19 6.05 -8.41
CA GLU A 159 8.75 6.08 -8.18
C GLU A 159 8.27 7.52 -7.95
N LYS A 160 9.12 8.49 -7.56
CA LYS A 160 8.68 9.88 -7.29
C LYS A 160 7.39 9.97 -6.47
N ALA A 161 7.26 9.11 -5.46
CA ALA A 161 5.98 8.80 -4.82
C ALA A 161 5.26 10.03 -4.24
N LEU A 162 6.00 11.00 -3.69
CA LEU A 162 5.41 12.25 -3.18
C LEU A 162 4.77 13.09 -4.29
N ILE A 163 5.46 13.28 -5.41
CA ILE A 163 4.95 14.06 -6.54
C ILE A 163 3.71 13.37 -7.13
N TRP A 164 3.76 12.05 -7.27
CA TRP A 164 2.63 11.25 -7.73
C TRP A 164 1.41 11.37 -6.79
N LEU A 165 1.64 11.25 -5.47
CA LEU A 165 0.60 11.41 -4.46
C LEU A 165 0.00 12.82 -4.50
N GLU A 166 0.85 13.85 -4.55
CA GLU A 166 0.43 15.25 -4.67
C GLU A 166 -0.39 15.49 -5.92
N ASN A 167 -0.09 14.80 -7.02
CA ASN A 167 -0.84 14.86 -8.27
C ASN A 167 -2.17 14.07 -8.26
N GLY A 168 -2.54 13.49 -7.13
CA GLY A 168 -3.84 12.87 -6.89
C GLY A 168 -3.81 11.34 -6.95
N ALA A 169 -2.63 10.73 -6.85
CA ALA A 169 -2.45 9.28 -6.85
C ALA A 169 -3.13 8.59 -8.04
N THR A 170 -2.94 9.15 -9.23
CA THR A 170 -3.52 8.63 -10.48
C THR A 170 -2.91 7.29 -10.82
N GLN A 171 -3.73 6.33 -11.27
CA GLN A 171 -3.22 5.04 -11.74
C GLN A 171 -2.39 5.27 -13.01
N GLU A 172 -1.11 4.92 -12.92
CA GLU A 172 -0.15 5.04 -14.01
C GLU A 172 0.28 3.64 -14.42
N LYS A 173 0.20 3.34 -15.72
CA LYS A 173 0.50 2.00 -16.26
C LYS A 173 1.85 1.47 -15.79
N GLN A 174 2.91 2.29 -15.81
CA GLN A 174 4.24 1.87 -15.38
C GLN A 174 4.38 1.49 -13.88
N ARG A 175 3.36 1.75 -13.05
CA ARG A 175 3.33 1.38 -11.63
C ARG A 175 2.42 0.20 -11.35
N GLN A 176 1.66 -0.22 -12.35
CA GLN A 176 0.78 -1.35 -12.23
C GLN A 176 1.60 -2.64 -12.24
N LEU A 177 1.12 -3.65 -11.52
CA LEU A 177 1.73 -4.97 -11.55
C LEU A 177 1.62 -5.57 -12.96
N GLY A 178 2.68 -6.23 -13.42
CA GLY A 178 2.76 -6.91 -14.71
C GLY A 178 2.96 -5.98 -15.91
N HIS A 179 3.44 -4.75 -15.69
CA HIS A 179 3.75 -3.78 -16.75
C HIS A 179 5.19 -3.90 -17.28
#